data_AF-A0A9P1CJ76-F1
#
_entry.id   AF-A0A9P1CJ76-F1
#
_cell.length_a   1.000
_cell.length_b   1.000
_cell.length_c   1.000
_cell.angle_alpha   90.00
_cell.angle_beta   90.00
_cell.angle_gamma   90.00
#
_symmetry.space_group_name_H-M   'P 1'
#
loop_
_entity.id
_entity.type
_entity.pdbx_description
1 polymer ?
#
loop_
_entity_poly.entity_id
_entity_poly.type
_entity_poly.pdbx_seq_one_letter_code
_entity_poly.pdbx_strand_id
1 'polypeptide(L)'
;MWDAILAMGRAALAEAQRGDVYDENREDPVDLDSIPGPDATDPSTAVRLTVENYESFLNLPLDFQGFCVQSLVARKGLLVPGNPALGVVRYAGRYCVFSSERAMAEFCTEPDRFFAGVREACYRQPELIHLLRVHEDFPRSSLQAILEMMSGQQSVMLADVACETPLHFQESYIDKSYEWNEWKLRQDALHVADIRRKTTSTTQTAFSHLRRENETQVYLPKEAATSTSTSRGTNPPRLKKYFVGLRGVPQPMQVAECRYDL
;
A
#
# COMPACT_ATOMS: atom_id res chain seq x y z
N MET A 1 -38.51 18.78 7.93
CA MET A 1 -37.08 18.94 7.56
C MET A 1 -36.51 17.66 6.97
N TRP A 2 -36.68 16.51 7.63
CA TRP A 2 -36.29 15.20 7.11
C TRP A 2 -37.04 14.78 5.82
N ASP A 3 -38.33 15.09 5.69
CA ASP A 3 -39.10 14.78 4.48
C ASP A 3 -38.63 15.55 3.24
N ALA A 4 -38.12 16.77 3.40
CA ALA A 4 -37.58 17.57 2.29
C ALA A 4 -36.26 16.99 1.78
N ILE A 5 -35.41 16.49 2.69
CA ILE A 5 -34.14 15.83 2.34
C ILE A 5 -34.40 14.49 1.65
N LEU A 6 -35.39 13.72 2.13
CA LEU A 6 -35.84 12.47 1.50
C LEU A 6 -36.46 12.70 0.11
N ALA A 7 -37.22 13.78 -0.06
CA ALA A 7 -37.79 14.17 -1.36
C ALA A 7 -36.71 14.59 -2.37
N MET A 8 -35.70 15.37 -1.95
CA MET A 8 -34.56 15.72 -2.79
C MET A 8 -33.71 14.50 -3.15
N GLY A 9 -33.50 13.57 -2.20
CA GLY A 9 -32.80 12.32 -2.45
C GLY A 9 -33.52 11.42 -3.47
N ARG A 10 -34.85 11.33 -3.40
CA ARG A 10 -35.67 10.58 -4.37
C ARG A 10 -35.71 11.24 -5.74
N ALA A 11 -35.73 12.57 -5.81
CA ALA A 11 -35.67 13.31 -7.08
C ALA A 11 -34.32 13.12 -7.78
N ALA A 12 -33.21 13.19 -7.04
CA ALA A 12 -31.87 12.94 -7.58
C ALA A 12 -31.69 11.48 -8.04
N LEU A 13 -32.29 10.51 -7.32
CA LEU A 13 -32.29 9.11 -7.74
C LEU A 13 -33.17 8.89 -9.00
N ALA A 14 -34.30 9.59 -9.12
CA ALA A 14 -35.18 9.54 -10.29
C ALA A 14 -34.55 10.18 -11.53
N GLU A 15 -33.78 11.26 -11.39
CA GLU A 15 -32.97 11.83 -12.47
C GLU A 15 -31.78 10.95 -12.85
N ALA A 16 -31.16 10.25 -11.88
CA ALA A 16 -30.14 9.26 -12.17
C ALA A 16 -30.70 8.01 -12.89
N GLN A 17 -31.97 7.68 -12.66
CA GLN A 17 -32.71 6.58 -13.30
C GLN A 17 -33.43 6.98 -14.59
N ARG A 18 -33.50 8.28 -14.94
CA ARG A 18 -33.70 8.72 -16.33
C ARG A 18 -32.40 8.49 -17.11
N GLY A 19 -31.99 7.23 -17.21
CA GLY A 19 -31.27 6.81 -18.41
C GLY A 19 -32.32 6.85 -19.51
N ASP A 20 -32.11 7.69 -20.52
CA ASP A 20 -32.87 7.59 -21.76
C ASP A 20 -32.86 6.12 -22.18
N VAL A 21 -34.04 5.52 -22.25
CA VAL A 21 -34.19 4.17 -22.82
C VAL A 21 -33.86 4.35 -24.29
N TYR A 22 -32.59 4.07 -24.63
CA TYR A 22 -32.15 4.01 -26.01
C TYR A 22 -32.78 2.76 -26.63
N ASP A 23 -33.86 2.98 -27.39
CA ASP A 23 -34.39 1.99 -28.31
C ASP A 23 -33.37 1.80 -29.44
N GLU A 24 -32.67 0.67 -29.47
CA GLU A 24 -31.69 0.31 -30.50
C GLU A 24 -32.30 0.25 -31.90
N ASN A 25 -33.64 0.23 -32.04
CA ASN A 25 -34.33 -0.02 -33.31
C ASN A 25 -35.09 1.18 -33.88
N ARG A 26 -34.96 2.38 -33.31
CA ARG A 26 -35.57 3.59 -33.88
C ARG A 26 -34.56 4.34 -34.75
N GLU A 27 -34.41 3.87 -35.97
CA GLU A 27 -33.65 4.53 -37.04
C GLU A 27 -34.50 5.69 -37.62
N ASP A 28 -34.51 6.84 -36.95
CA ASP A 28 -34.86 8.08 -37.63
C ASP A 28 -33.64 8.44 -38.50
N PRO A 29 -33.74 8.45 -39.85
CA PRO A 29 -32.59 8.65 -40.73
C PRO A 29 -32.02 10.05 -40.53
N VAL A 30 -30.77 10.11 -40.08
CA VAL A 30 -30.07 11.38 -39.90
C VAL A 30 -29.29 11.66 -41.19
N ASP A 31 -29.56 12.80 -41.81
CA ASP A 31 -28.89 13.21 -43.05
C ASP A 31 -27.44 13.62 -42.76
N LEU A 32 -26.53 12.67 -42.96
CA LEU A 32 -25.10 12.83 -42.74
C LEU A 32 -24.42 13.75 -43.76
N ASP A 33 -25.06 14.01 -44.91
CA ASP A 33 -24.55 14.90 -45.96
C ASP A 33 -24.70 16.38 -45.56
N SER A 34 -25.44 16.65 -44.49
CA SER A 34 -25.53 17.98 -43.87
C SER A 34 -24.26 18.38 -43.11
N ILE A 35 -23.34 17.45 -42.85
CA ILE A 35 -22.08 17.74 -42.14
C ILE A 35 -21.05 18.29 -43.14
N PRO A 36 -20.38 19.42 -42.85
CA PRO A 36 -19.37 19.98 -43.74
C PRO A 36 -18.27 18.98 -44.11
N GLY A 37 -17.97 18.93 -45.42
CA GLY A 37 -16.85 18.17 -45.98
C GLY A 37 -15.47 18.80 -45.73
N PRO A 38 -14.38 18.20 -46.26
CA PRO A 38 -12.99 18.56 -45.96
C PRO A 38 -12.60 20.01 -46.30
N ASP A 39 -13.37 20.70 -47.12
CA ASP A 39 -13.09 22.06 -47.61
C ASP A 39 -13.26 23.17 -46.55
N ALA A 40 -13.83 22.86 -45.39
CA ALA A 40 -13.91 23.79 -44.29
C ALA A 40 -12.55 23.89 -43.56
N THR A 41 -11.89 25.03 -43.76
CA THR A 41 -10.54 25.33 -43.21
C THR A 41 -10.57 25.78 -41.75
N ASP A 42 -11.74 26.20 -41.25
CA ASP A 42 -11.85 26.74 -39.89
C ASP A 42 -11.71 25.63 -38.83
N PRO A 43 -10.80 25.79 -37.84
CA PRO A 43 -10.56 24.76 -36.82
C PRO A 43 -11.75 24.57 -35.87
N SER A 44 -12.68 25.52 -35.83
CA SER A 44 -13.89 25.50 -34.99
C SER A 44 -15.10 24.87 -35.67
N THR A 45 -14.95 24.36 -36.91
CA THR A 45 -16.06 23.70 -37.62
C THR A 45 -15.83 22.20 -37.59
N ALA A 46 -16.86 21.44 -37.20
CA ALA A 46 -16.81 19.98 -37.21
C ALA A 46 -16.89 19.49 -38.66
N VAL A 47 -15.84 18.80 -39.12
CA VAL A 47 -15.70 18.34 -40.51
C VAL A 47 -15.68 16.83 -40.56
N ARG A 48 -16.51 16.22 -41.39
CA ARG A 48 -16.51 14.75 -41.58
C ARG A 48 -15.50 14.34 -42.65
N LEU A 49 -14.59 13.47 -42.28
CA LEU A 49 -13.62 12.82 -43.16
C LEU A 49 -14.06 11.38 -43.41
N THR A 50 -14.05 10.97 -44.67
CA THR A 50 -14.35 9.61 -45.12
C THR A 50 -13.18 9.10 -45.98
N VAL A 51 -13.18 7.81 -46.28
CA VAL A 51 -12.18 7.17 -47.16
C VAL A 51 -12.13 7.84 -48.54
N GLU A 52 -13.26 8.34 -49.02
CA GLU A 52 -13.40 8.98 -50.33
C GLU A 52 -12.92 10.43 -50.33
N ASN A 53 -13.00 11.11 -49.18
CA ASN A 53 -12.79 12.55 -49.07
C ASN A 53 -11.38 12.94 -48.57
N TYR A 54 -10.56 11.99 -48.08
CA TYR A 54 -9.25 12.31 -47.51
C TYR A 54 -8.16 11.29 -47.89
N GLU A 55 -7.13 11.78 -48.57
CA GLU A 55 -5.93 11.00 -48.92
C GLU A 55 -5.11 10.72 -47.64
N SER A 56 -4.94 9.44 -47.29
CA SER A 56 -4.36 8.92 -46.03
C SER A 56 -5.33 8.67 -44.87
N PHE A 57 -6.63 8.46 -45.15
CA PHE A 57 -7.65 8.14 -44.14
C PHE A 57 -7.25 7.02 -43.16
N LEU A 58 -6.57 5.98 -43.66
CA LEU A 58 -6.18 4.81 -42.85
C LEU A 58 -5.08 5.08 -41.83
N ASN A 59 -4.32 6.18 -41.97
CA ASN A 59 -3.18 6.51 -41.13
C ASN A 59 -3.47 7.66 -40.15
N LEU A 60 -4.73 8.10 -40.01
CA LEU A 60 -5.03 9.20 -39.10
C LEU A 60 -4.80 8.78 -37.63
N PRO A 61 -4.14 9.64 -36.83
CA PRO A 61 -4.08 9.44 -35.39
C PRO A 61 -5.47 9.70 -34.79
N LEU A 62 -6.13 8.64 -34.33
CA LEU A 62 -7.42 8.74 -33.67
C LEU A 62 -7.24 9.21 -32.22
N ASP A 63 -7.96 10.27 -31.84
CA ASP A 63 -8.01 10.74 -30.47
C ASP A 63 -8.87 9.84 -29.59
N PHE A 64 -8.70 9.98 -28.27
CA PHE A 64 -9.41 9.19 -27.26
C PHE A 64 -9.28 7.68 -27.49
N GLN A 65 -8.17 7.23 -28.10
CA GLN A 65 -7.91 5.84 -28.47
C GLN A 65 -9.00 5.20 -29.35
N GLY A 66 -9.75 6.00 -30.13
CA GLY A 66 -10.79 5.49 -31.03
C GLY A 66 -12.12 5.13 -30.36
N PHE A 67 -12.34 5.58 -29.12
CA PHE A 67 -13.64 5.43 -28.44
C PHE A 67 -14.65 6.52 -28.87
N CYS A 68 -15.94 6.18 -28.81
CA CYS A 68 -17.02 7.09 -29.12
C CYS A 68 -17.15 8.20 -28.05
N VAL A 69 -16.89 9.45 -28.44
CA VAL A 69 -16.90 10.62 -27.54
C VAL A 69 -18.30 10.90 -27.01
N GLN A 70 -19.32 10.83 -27.86
CA GLN A 70 -20.71 11.08 -27.46
C GLN A 70 -21.16 10.05 -26.41
N SER A 71 -20.87 8.77 -26.63
CA SER A 71 -21.29 7.69 -25.72
C SER A 71 -20.58 7.80 -24.37
N LEU A 72 -19.32 8.23 -24.36
CA LEU A 72 -18.57 8.49 -23.14
C LEU A 72 -19.26 9.54 -22.26
N VAL A 73 -19.76 10.62 -22.85
CA VAL A 73 -20.42 11.72 -22.12
C VAL A 73 -21.86 11.35 -21.76
N ALA A 74 -22.64 10.87 -22.72
CA ALA A 74 -24.06 10.56 -22.54
C ALA A 74 -24.30 9.43 -21.53
N ARG A 75 -23.40 8.44 -21.50
CA ARG A 75 -23.53 7.25 -20.65
C ARG A 75 -22.53 7.25 -19.48
N LYS A 76 -22.09 8.43 -19.03
CA LYS A 76 -21.28 8.64 -17.81
C LYS A 76 -20.04 7.73 -17.72
N GLY A 77 -19.21 7.72 -18.75
CA GLY A 77 -17.95 6.96 -18.77
C GLY A 77 -18.03 5.60 -19.48
N LEU A 78 -19.14 5.28 -20.16
CA LEU A 78 -19.22 4.06 -20.96
C LEU A 78 -18.35 4.17 -22.21
N LEU A 79 -17.38 3.27 -22.32
CA LEU A 79 -16.48 3.18 -23.45
C LEU A 79 -17.07 2.25 -24.49
N VAL A 80 -17.46 2.82 -25.62
CA VAL A 80 -17.93 2.06 -26.79
C VAL A 80 -16.91 2.27 -27.91
N PRO A 81 -16.40 1.20 -28.54
CA PRO A 81 -15.50 1.35 -29.67
C PRO A 81 -16.21 2.10 -30.80
N GLY A 82 -15.54 3.10 -31.37
CA GLY A 82 -16.05 3.81 -32.54
C GLY A 82 -15.93 2.97 -33.81
N ASN A 83 -16.82 3.18 -34.77
CA ASN A 83 -16.74 2.55 -36.08
C ASN A 83 -16.16 3.54 -37.11
N PRO A 84 -14.89 3.38 -37.53
CA PRO A 84 -14.26 4.30 -38.49
C PRO A 84 -14.88 4.21 -39.90
N ALA A 85 -15.66 3.16 -40.21
CA ALA A 85 -16.38 3.07 -41.48
C ALA A 85 -17.47 4.14 -41.63
N LEU A 86 -18.02 4.65 -40.51
CA LEU A 86 -18.97 5.76 -40.52
C LEU A 86 -18.29 7.11 -40.86
N GLY A 87 -16.96 7.17 -40.80
CA GLY A 87 -16.18 8.39 -40.95
C GLY A 87 -15.63 8.92 -39.62
N VAL A 88 -14.63 9.79 -39.74
CA VAL A 88 -13.93 10.43 -38.63
C VAL A 88 -14.25 11.92 -38.66
N VAL A 89 -14.62 12.50 -37.52
CA VAL A 89 -14.88 13.95 -37.43
C VAL A 89 -13.62 14.66 -36.95
N ARG A 90 -13.18 15.65 -37.72
CA ARG A 90 -12.11 16.58 -37.33
C ARG A 90 -12.73 17.80 -36.67
N TYR A 91 -12.28 18.12 -35.45
CA TYR A 91 -12.65 19.34 -34.72
C TYR A 91 -11.51 19.81 -33.83
N ALA A 92 -11.19 21.10 -33.85
CA ALA A 92 -10.13 21.72 -33.04
C ALA A 92 -8.77 20.97 -33.10
N GLY A 93 -8.43 20.42 -34.27
CA GLY A 93 -7.20 19.65 -34.48
C GLY A 93 -7.22 18.23 -33.92
N ARG A 94 -8.36 17.78 -33.35
CA ARG A 94 -8.58 16.42 -32.85
C ARG A 94 -9.42 15.59 -33.84
N TYR A 95 -9.17 14.29 -33.89
CA TYR A 95 -9.84 13.33 -34.78
C TYR A 95 -10.69 12.34 -33.98
N CYS A 96 -12.00 12.53 -33.98
CA CYS A 96 -12.96 11.78 -33.15
C CYS A 96 -13.72 10.73 -33.97
N VAL A 97 -13.99 9.57 -33.37
CA VAL A 97 -14.78 8.48 -33.95
C VAL A 97 -16.09 8.29 -33.18
N PHE A 98 -17.12 7.76 -33.83
CA PHE A 98 -18.44 7.55 -33.24
C PHE A 98 -18.94 6.13 -33.49
N SER A 99 -19.82 5.66 -32.61
CA SER A 99 -20.46 4.34 -32.72
C SER A 99 -21.68 4.35 -33.63
N SER A 100 -22.36 5.49 -33.77
CA SER A 100 -23.56 5.66 -34.58
C SER A 100 -23.59 7.01 -35.29
N GLU A 101 -24.37 7.09 -36.36
CA GLU A 101 -24.57 8.30 -37.16
C GLU A 101 -25.23 9.41 -36.34
N ARG A 102 -26.21 9.05 -35.51
CA ARG A 102 -26.85 9.97 -34.57
C ARG A 102 -25.86 10.56 -33.58
N ALA A 103 -24.98 9.74 -33.01
CA ALA A 103 -23.96 10.21 -32.08
C ALA A 103 -23.00 11.22 -32.74
N MET A 104 -22.67 11.01 -34.01
CA MET A 104 -21.88 11.94 -34.81
C MET A 104 -22.61 13.26 -35.05
N ALA A 105 -23.89 13.20 -35.47
CA ALA A 105 -24.68 14.39 -35.72
C ALA A 105 -24.90 15.22 -34.45
N GLU A 106 -25.21 14.57 -33.31
CA GLU A 106 -25.31 15.23 -32.01
C GLU A 106 -23.99 15.95 -31.66
N PHE A 107 -22.84 15.32 -31.88
CA PHE A 107 -21.53 15.94 -31.68
C PHE A 107 -21.32 17.17 -32.57
N CYS A 108 -21.70 17.10 -33.85
CA CYS A 108 -21.56 18.21 -34.79
C CYS A 108 -22.39 19.45 -34.41
N THR A 109 -23.49 19.28 -33.66
CA THR A 109 -24.30 20.43 -33.21
C THR A 109 -23.61 21.27 -32.13
N GLU A 110 -22.92 20.63 -31.18
CA GLU A 110 -22.27 21.32 -30.05
C GLU A 110 -21.01 20.57 -29.57
N PRO A 111 -19.91 20.62 -30.34
CA PRO A 111 -18.72 19.82 -30.07
C PRO A 111 -18.02 20.20 -28.76
N ASP A 112 -17.97 21.48 -28.41
CA ASP A 112 -17.32 21.97 -27.18
C ASP A 112 -17.92 21.38 -25.90
N ARG A 113 -19.25 21.18 -25.88
CA ARG A 113 -19.94 20.57 -24.75
C ARG A 113 -19.45 19.14 -24.51
N PHE A 114 -19.19 18.39 -25.56
CA PHE A 114 -18.68 17.02 -25.42
C PHE A 114 -17.28 17.00 -24.85
N PHE A 115 -16.37 17.88 -25.29
CA PHE A 115 -15.02 17.98 -24.70
C PHE A 115 -15.06 18.36 -23.21
N ALA A 116 -15.90 19.33 -22.84
CA ALA A 116 -16.12 19.67 -21.43
C ALA A 116 -16.68 18.48 -20.64
N GLY A 117 -17.63 17.74 -21.23
CA GLY A 117 -18.20 16.53 -20.66
C GLY A 117 -17.18 15.40 -20.47
N VAL A 118 -16.25 15.22 -21.40
CA VAL A 118 -15.16 14.23 -21.27
C VAL A 118 -14.26 14.60 -20.08
N ARG A 119 -13.92 15.88 -19.93
CA ARG A 119 -13.14 16.34 -18.77
C ARG A 119 -13.85 16.05 -17.46
N GLU A 120 -15.15 16.31 -17.40
CA GLU A 120 -15.97 16.03 -16.22
C GLU A 120 -16.06 14.53 -15.91
N ALA A 121 -16.17 13.69 -16.94
CA ALA A 121 -16.11 12.23 -16.78
C ALA A 121 -14.77 11.79 -16.18
N CYS A 122 -13.65 12.35 -16.66
CA CYS A 122 -12.32 12.09 -16.13
C CYS A 122 -12.14 12.57 -14.67
N TYR A 123 -12.75 13.69 -14.26
CA TYR A 123 -12.72 14.11 -12.85
C TYR A 123 -13.48 13.14 -11.94
N ARG A 124 -14.57 12.54 -12.44
CA ARG A 124 -15.35 11.54 -11.69
C ARG A 124 -14.65 10.18 -11.64
N GLN A 125 -13.97 9.80 -12.72
CA GLN A 125 -13.30 8.52 -12.91
C GLN A 125 -11.88 8.77 -13.44
N PRO A 126 -10.88 8.95 -12.56
CA PRO A 126 -9.53 9.30 -12.97
C PRO A 126 -8.84 8.19 -13.78
N GLU A 127 -9.35 6.96 -13.78
CA GLU A 127 -8.85 5.86 -14.60
C GLU A 127 -8.98 6.17 -16.10
N LEU A 128 -10.00 6.96 -16.48
CA LEU A 128 -10.23 7.37 -17.86
C LEU A 128 -9.12 8.27 -18.40
N ILE A 129 -8.43 9.03 -17.54
CA ILE A 129 -7.32 9.90 -17.95
C ILE A 129 -6.22 9.08 -18.62
N HIS A 130 -5.90 7.93 -18.02
CA HIS A 130 -4.88 7.02 -18.54
C HIS A 130 -5.35 6.24 -19.75
N LEU A 131 -6.60 5.74 -19.71
CA LEU A 131 -7.14 4.93 -20.80
C LEU A 131 -7.32 5.74 -22.09
N LEU A 132 -7.84 6.96 -21.98
CA LEU A 132 -8.07 7.85 -23.11
C LEU A 132 -6.82 8.65 -23.51
N ARG A 133 -5.73 8.52 -22.74
CA ARG A 133 -4.44 9.21 -22.92
C ARG A 133 -4.55 10.74 -22.94
N VAL A 134 -5.48 11.34 -22.19
CA VAL A 134 -5.67 12.81 -22.06
C VAL A 134 -4.81 13.45 -20.96
N HIS A 135 -3.59 12.94 -20.78
CA HIS A 135 -2.63 13.43 -19.77
C HIS A 135 -2.30 14.93 -19.88
N GLU A 136 -2.24 15.48 -21.09
CA GLU A 136 -2.00 16.91 -21.36
C GLU A 136 -3.05 17.81 -20.69
N ASP A 137 -4.30 17.36 -20.61
CA ASP A 137 -5.40 18.12 -19.98
C ASP A 137 -5.33 18.05 -18.43
N PHE A 138 -4.54 17.12 -17.87
CA PHE A 138 -4.45 16.82 -16.43
C PHE A 138 -3.01 16.64 -15.92
N PRO A 139 -2.16 17.68 -15.97
CA PRO A 139 -0.73 17.56 -15.63
C PRO A 139 -0.46 17.15 -14.19
N ARG A 140 -1.35 17.45 -13.23
CA ARG A 140 -1.20 17.06 -11.82
C ARG A 140 -1.76 15.68 -11.47
N SER A 141 -2.65 15.14 -12.30
CA SER A 141 -3.35 13.87 -12.02
C SER A 141 -2.79 12.70 -12.81
N SER A 142 -1.83 12.94 -13.72
CA SER A 142 -1.22 11.87 -14.49
C SER A 142 -0.24 11.09 -13.61
N LEU A 143 -0.41 9.77 -13.55
CA LEU A 143 0.55 8.86 -12.91
C LEU A 143 1.98 9.07 -13.42
N GLN A 144 2.18 9.45 -14.69
CA GLN A 144 3.52 9.75 -15.21
C GLN A 144 4.10 11.00 -14.55
N ALA A 145 3.35 12.09 -14.42
CA ALA A 145 3.83 13.28 -13.71
C ALA A 145 4.04 13.00 -12.21
N ILE A 146 3.21 12.16 -11.59
CA ILE A 146 3.40 11.72 -10.20
C ILE A 146 4.66 10.87 -10.08
N LEU A 147 4.87 9.89 -10.96
CA LEU A 147 6.05 9.03 -10.97
C LEU A 147 7.30 9.83 -11.31
N GLU A 148 7.24 10.79 -12.23
CA GLU A 148 8.33 11.71 -12.55
C GLU A 148 8.64 12.62 -11.36
N MET A 149 7.63 13.16 -10.69
CA MET A 149 7.80 13.93 -9.45
C MET A 149 8.35 13.07 -8.30
N MET A 150 8.05 11.78 -8.27
CA MET A 150 8.61 10.83 -7.31
C MET A 150 10.02 10.36 -7.68
N SER A 151 10.34 10.28 -8.99
CA SER A 151 11.63 9.80 -9.52
C SER A 151 12.66 10.92 -9.70
N GLY A 152 12.20 12.16 -9.85
CA GLY A 152 13.01 13.36 -9.93
C GLY A 152 13.45 13.72 -8.53
N GLN A 153 14.63 13.25 -8.16
CA GLN A 153 15.36 13.64 -6.95
C GLN A 153 14.43 13.99 -5.79
N GLN A 154 13.89 12.96 -5.13
CA GLN A 154 13.71 13.08 -3.70
C GLN A 154 15.09 13.46 -3.17
N SER A 155 15.37 14.76 -3.00
CA SER A 155 16.33 15.20 -2.01
C SER A 155 15.87 14.45 -0.79
N VAL A 156 16.65 13.44 -0.37
CA VAL A 156 16.36 12.69 0.83
C VAL A 156 16.15 13.75 1.89
N MET A 157 14.90 13.99 2.27
CA MET A 157 14.56 14.81 3.42
C MET A 157 15.15 14.01 4.57
N LEU A 158 16.40 14.30 4.92
CA LEU A 158 17.03 13.84 6.14
C LEU A 158 16.31 14.59 7.26
N ALA A 159 15.12 14.11 7.59
CA ALA A 159 14.44 14.45 8.81
C ALA A 159 15.00 13.53 9.91
N ASP A 160 15.42 14.10 11.02
CA ASP A 160 15.74 13.32 12.21
C ASP A 160 14.47 12.60 12.68
N VAL A 161 14.40 11.31 12.42
CA VAL A 161 13.37 10.43 12.97
C VAL A 161 13.87 9.95 14.32
N ALA A 162 13.43 10.61 15.38
CA ALA A 162 13.51 10.05 16.72
C ALA A 162 12.49 8.91 16.82
N CYS A 163 12.95 7.67 16.69
CA CYS A 163 12.15 6.50 17.02
C CYS A 163 12.07 6.36 18.55
N GLU A 164 11.05 6.98 19.16
CA GLU A 164 10.62 6.57 20.50
C GLU A 164 9.93 5.21 20.38
N THR A 165 10.32 4.27 21.24
CA THR A 165 9.62 2.99 21.32
C THR A 165 8.23 3.24 21.91
N PRO A 166 7.13 2.89 21.21
CA PRO A 166 5.81 3.00 21.80
C PRO A 166 5.75 2.13 23.06
N LEU A 167 5.56 2.75 24.23
CA LEU A 167 5.39 2.05 25.51
C LEU A 167 4.07 1.25 25.58
N HIS A 168 3.15 1.50 24.66
CA HIS A 168 1.90 0.76 24.49
C HIS A 168 1.55 0.64 23.01
N PHE A 169 1.85 -0.51 22.42
CA PHE A 169 1.26 -0.87 21.14
C PHE A 169 -0.24 -1.12 21.37
N GLN A 170 -1.11 -0.46 20.60
CA GLN A 170 -2.50 -0.93 20.48
C GLN A 170 -2.45 -2.20 19.61
N GLU A 171 -2.42 -3.34 20.27
CA GLU A 171 -2.48 -4.63 19.59
C GLU A 171 -3.87 -4.79 18.97
N SER A 172 -3.94 -4.77 17.63
CA SER A 172 -5.12 -5.24 16.93
C SER A 172 -5.14 -6.76 17.05
N TYR A 173 -6.09 -7.30 17.83
CA TYR A 173 -6.30 -8.75 17.96
C TYR A 173 -7.04 -9.30 16.74
N ILE A 174 -6.50 -9.06 15.55
CA ILE A 174 -7.04 -9.57 14.29
C ILE A 174 -6.14 -10.72 13.86
N ASP A 175 -6.63 -11.93 14.07
CA ASP A 175 -5.99 -13.13 13.55
C ASP A 175 -6.30 -13.26 12.05
N LYS A 176 -5.30 -13.03 11.21
CA LYS A 176 -5.39 -13.15 9.75
C LYS A 176 -5.58 -14.60 9.30
N SER A 177 -5.31 -15.57 10.17
CA SER A 177 -5.51 -17.00 9.95
C SER A 177 -6.78 -17.55 10.59
N TYR A 178 -7.63 -16.67 11.15
CA TYR A 178 -8.89 -17.08 11.75
C TYR A 178 -9.84 -17.63 10.68
N GLU A 179 -10.29 -18.87 10.89
CA GLU A 179 -11.30 -19.54 10.08
C GLU A 179 -12.48 -19.92 10.98
N TRP A 180 -13.70 -19.53 10.60
CA TRP A 180 -14.92 -19.83 11.36
C TRP A 180 -15.39 -21.28 11.19
N ASN A 181 -14.93 -21.95 10.14
CA ASN A 181 -15.37 -23.27 9.76
C ASN A 181 -14.60 -24.36 10.53
N GLU A 182 -15.30 -25.07 11.42
CA GLU A 182 -14.71 -26.14 12.22
C GLU A 182 -14.10 -27.28 11.39
N TRP A 183 -14.66 -27.60 10.22
CA TRP A 183 -14.15 -28.67 9.38
C TRP A 183 -12.81 -28.31 8.74
N LYS A 184 -12.64 -27.04 8.38
CA LYS A 184 -11.37 -26.50 7.89
C LYS A 184 -10.30 -26.56 8.98
N LEU A 185 -10.65 -26.12 10.20
CA LEU A 185 -9.76 -26.23 11.37
C LEU A 185 -9.34 -27.68 11.67
N ARG A 186 -10.27 -28.64 11.58
CA ARG A 186 -9.96 -30.06 11.76
C ARG A 186 -9.04 -30.59 10.65
N GLN A 187 -9.28 -30.21 9.40
CA GLN A 187 -8.42 -30.56 8.28
C GLN A 187 -7.00 -30.02 8.45
N ASP A 188 -6.86 -28.75 8.84
CA ASP A 188 -5.56 -28.11 9.06
C ASP A 188 -4.83 -28.73 10.25
N ALA A 189 -5.54 -29.05 11.34
CA ALA A 189 -4.97 -29.75 12.49
C ALA A 189 -4.47 -31.16 12.11
N LEU A 190 -5.25 -31.90 11.31
CA LEU A 190 -4.82 -33.21 10.78
C LEU A 190 -3.62 -33.08 9.85
N HIS A 191 -3.59 -32.05 9.00
CA HIS A 191 -2.46 -31.77 8.11
C HIS A 191 -1.17 -31.49 8.91
N VAL A 192 -1.25 -30.66 9.95
CA VAL A 192 -0.12 -30.36 10.84
C VAL A 192 0.31 -31.62 11.61
N ALA A 193 -0.62 -32.43 12.08
CA ALA A 193 -0.31 -33.70 12.73
C ALA A 193 0.39 -34.69 11.78
N ASP A 194 -0.04 -34.74 10.52
CA ASP A 194 0.55 -35.57 9.49
C ASP A 194 1.97 -35.07 9.13
N ILE A 195 2.18 -33.76 9.01
CA ILE A 195 3.52 -33.15 8.86
C ILE A 195 4.41 -33.53 10.05
N ARG A 196 3.90 -33.43 11.29
CA ARG A 196 4.66 -33.79 12.50
C ARG A 196 5.00 -35.27 12.57
N ARG A 197 4.14 -36.15 12.04
CA ARG A 197 4.39 -37.59 11.93
C ARG A 197 5.30 -37.95 10.75
N LYS A 198 5.36 -37.10 9.73
CA LYS A 198 6.33 -37.18 8.63
C LYS A 198 7.72 -36.68 9.08
N THR A 199 8.23 -37.25 10.18
CA THR A 199 9.65 -37.21 10.51
C THR A 199 10.39 -38.14 9.55
N THR A 200 11.13 -37.56 8.61
CA THR A 200 12.05 -38.28 7.74
C THR A 200 13.10 -39.00 8.60
N SER A 201 13.04 -40.34 8.65
CA SER A 201 13.99 -41.17 9.39
C SER A 201 15.41 -41.09 8.81
N THR A 202 15.56 -40.83 7.50
CA THR A 202 16.86 -40.58 6.89
C THR A 202 16.66 -39.91 5.54
N THR A 203 16.97 -38.63 5.42
CA THR A 203 17.34 -38.00 4.13
C THR A 203 18.14 -36.75 4.43
N GLN A 204 19.38 -36.71 3.95
CA GLN A 204 20.14 -35.46 3.88
C GLN A 204 19.34 -34.45 3.03
N THR A 205 18.95 -33.34 3.63
CA THR A 205 18.39 -32.17 2.95
C THR A 205 19.51 -31.34 2.31
N ALA A 206 19.23 -30.59 1.23
CA ALA A 206 20.21 -29.72 0.56
C ALA A 206 20.95 -28.72 1.49
N PHE A 207 20.39 -28.38 2.65
CA PHE A 207 21.06 -27.61 3.71
C PHE A 207 22.24 -28.34 4.39
N SER A 208 22.34 -29.67 4.28
CA SER A 208 23.49 -30.41 4.81
C SER A 208 24.77 -30.17 4.00
N HIS A 209 24.65 -29.65 2.77
CA HIS A 209 25.78 -29.27 1.92
C HIS A 209 26.43 -27.93 2.36
N LEU A 210 25.79 -27.18 3.27
CA LEU A 210 26.29 -25.91 3.83
C LEU A 210 26.80 -26.05 5.28
N ARG A 211 26.98 -27.28 5.78
CA ARG A 211 27.78 -27.48 6.99
C ARG A 211 29.24 -27.20 6.67
N ARG A 212 29.65 -25.93 6.78
CA ARG A 212 31.05 -25.61 7.08
C ARG A 212 31.40 -26.37 8.36
N GLU A 213 32.36 -27.28 8.28
CA GLU A 213 33.03 -27.76 9.48
C GLU A 213 33.73 -26.56 10.11
N ASN A 214 33.13 -26.01 11.16
CA ASN A 214 33.76 -24.98 11.97
C ASN A 214 34.45 -25.72 13.12
N GLU A 215 35.69 -26.14 12.89
CA GLU A 215 36.56 -26.61 13.96
C GLU A 215 36.91 -25.41 14.85
N THR A 216 36.11 -25.18 15.89
CA THR A 216 36.47 -24.17 16.89
C THR A 216 37.53 -24.77 17.81
N GLN A 217 38.77 -24.29 17.71
CA GLN A 217 39.81 -24.62 18.68
C GLN A 217 39.43 -24.04 20.05
N VAL A 218 39.19 -24.94 21.00
CA VAL A 218 38.92 -24.60 22.40
C VAL A 218 40.24 -24.31 23.09
N TYR A 219 40.48 -23.06 23.47
CA TYR A 219 41.50 -22.70 24.45
C TYR A 219 40.86 -22.64 25.83
N LEU A 220 40.99 -23.72 26.59
CA LEU A 220 40.60 -23.74 28.00
C LEU A 220 41.47 -22.71 28.75
N PRO A 221 40.87 -21.79 29.53
CA PRO A 221 41.61 -20.86 30.37
C PRO A 221 42.56 -21.63 31.29
N LYS A 222 43.85 -21.27 31.27
CA LYS A 222 44.82 -21.86 32.18
C LYS A 222 44.56 -21.35 33.59
N GLU A 223 44.38 -22.25 34.55
CA GLU A 223 44.28 -21.86 35.96
C GLU A 223 45.61 -21.27 36.43
N ALA A 224 45.57 -20.03 36.90
CA ALA A 224 46.69 -19.34 37.52
C ALA A 224 46.34 -19.09 38.98
N ALA A 225 46.98 -19.83 39.89
CA ALA A 225 46.89 -19.58 41.32
C ALA A 225 48.05 -18.67 41.74
N THR A 226 47.79 -17.68 42.58
CA THR A 226 48.83 -16.88 43.24
C THR A 226 48.60 -16.95 44.74
N SER A 227 49.65 -17.26 45.51
CA SER A 227 49.59 -17.28 46.96
C SER A 227 50.00 -15.93 47.53
N THR A 228 49.31 -15.48 48.56
CA THR A 228 49.70 -14.32 49.37
C THR A 228 50.24 -14.77 50.71
N SER A 229 51.30 -14.11 51.21
CA SER A 229 51.83 -14.40 52.53
C SER A 229 50.79 -14.05 53.61
N THR A 230 50.59 -14.95 54.57
CA THR A 230 49.71 -14.71 55.72
C THR A 230 50.53 -14.75 56.99
N SER A 231 50.54 -13.65 57.75
CA SER A 231 51.25 -13.58 59.03
C SER A 231 50.29 -13.84 60.18
N ARG A 232 50.60 -14.81 61.04
CA ARG A 232 49.89 -15.08 62.29
C ARG A 232 50.87 -14.96 63.46
N GLY A 233 50.49 -14.22 64.49
CA GLY A 233 51.19 -14.17 65.76
C GLY A 233 50.53 -15.07 66.79
N THR A 234 51.32 -15.72 67.65
CA THR A 234 50.84 -16.47 68.81
C THR A 234 51.11 -15.65 70.06
N ASN A 235 50.07 -15.39 70.87
CA ASN A 235 50.23 -14.67 72.14
C ASN A 235 50.38 -15.67 73.30
N PRO A 236 51.44 -15.61 74.12
CA PRO A 236 51.56 -16.49 75.27
C PRO A 236 50.53 -16.13 76.37
N PRO A 237 50.12 -17.11 77.19
CA PRO A 237 49.19 -16.89 78.29
C PRO A 237 49.78 -15.92 79.32
N ARG A 238 48.97 -14.98 79.80
CA ARG A 238 49.43 -13.98 80.78
C ARG A 238 49.03 -14.43 82.19
N LEU A 239 50.02 -14.50 83.07
CA LEU A 239 49.85 -14.76 84.50
C LEU A 239 49.73 -13.43 85.24
N LYS A 240 48.64 -13.24 85.98
CA LYS A 240 48.47 -12.10 86.89
C LYS A 240 48.23 -12.61 88.31
N LYS A 241 48.91 -11.98 89.27
CA LYS A 241 48.73 -12.27 90.70
C LYS A 241 47.77 -11.24 91.29
N TYR A 242 46.77 -11.72 92.01
CA TYR A 242 45.83 -10.89 92.75
C TYR A 242 45.88 -11.20 94.23
N PHE A 243 45.73 -10.17 95.05
CA PHE A 243 45.57 -10.32 96.50
C PHE A 243 44.09 -10.50 96.82
N VAL A 244 43.74 -11.64 97.39
CA VAL A 244 42.37 -11.99 97.79
C VAL A 244 42.28 -12.12 99.31
N GLY A 245 41.06 -12.02 99.86
CA GLY A 245 40.81 -12.11 101.31
C GLY A 245 40.86 -10.78 102.06
N LEU A 246 40.98 -9.65 101.36
CA LEU A 246 40.99 -8.29 101.94
C LEU A 246 39.59 -7.67 102.14
N ARG A 247 38.51 -8.34 101.71
CA ARG A 247 37.13 -7.85 101.86
C ARG A 247 36.21 -8.96 102.37
N GLY A 248 35.43 -8.66 103.41
CA GLY A 248 34.49 -9.60 104.04
C GLY A 248 34.99 -10.11 105.40
N VAL A 249 34.71 -11.38 105.69
CA VAL A 249 35.06 -12.07 106.95
C VAL A 249 36.59 -12.02 107.16
N PRO A 250 37.12 -11.76 108.37
CA PRO A 250 38.56 -11.64 108.60
C PRO A 250 39.28 -12.96 108.30
N GLN A 251 39.95 -13.01 107.16
CA GLN A 251 40.81 -14.10 106.73
C GLN A 251 42.20 -13.54 106.40
N PRO A 252 43.28 -14.32 106.59
CA PRO A 252 44.61 -13.88 106.24
C PRO A 252 44.73 -13.65 104.73
N MET A 253 45.45 -12.60 104.31
CA MET A 253 45.65 -12.28 102.90
C MET A 253 46.33 -13.44 102.16
N GLN A 254 45.76 -13.85 101.03
CA GLN A 254 46.33 -14.88 100.16
C GLN A 254 46.57 -14.33 98.75
N VAL A 255 47.64 -14.80 98.11
CA VAL A 255 47.95 -14.46 96.71
C VAL A 255 47.37 -15.54 95.81
N ALA A 256 46.40 -15.18 94.98
CA ALA A 256 45.85 -16.06 93.96
C ALA A 256 46.50 -15.75 92.61
N GLU A 257 47.00 -16.78 91.93
CA GLU A 257 47.52 -16.67 90.56
C GLU A 257 46.44 -17.08 89.57
N CYS A 258 46.01 -16.15 88.73
CA CYS A 258 45.04 -16.43 87.68
C CYS A 258 45.73 -16.37 86.31
N ARG A 259 45.61 -17.46 85.55
CA ARG A 259 46.04 -17.53 84.16
C ARG A 259 44.89 -17.11 83.27
N TYR A 260 45.18 -16.20 82.33
CA TYR A 260 44.23 -15.75 81.31
C TYR A 260 44.76 -16.16 79.95
N ASP A 261 43.96 -16.91 79.20
CA ASP A 261 44.16 -17.14 77.78
C ASP A 261 43.31 -16.07 77.04
N LEU A 262 43.91 -15.39 76.05
CA LEU A 262 43.29 -14.32 75.25
C LEU A 262 42.95 -14.81 73.85
#